data_AF-A0A1A0TST2-F1
#
_entry.id   AF-A0A1A0TST2-F1
#
_cell.length_a   1.000
_cell.length_b   1.000
_cell.length_c   1.000
_cell.angle_alpha   90.00
_cell.angle_beta   90.00
_cell.angle_gamma   90.00
#
_symmetry.space_group_name_H-M   'P 1'
#
loop_
_entity.id
_entity.type
_entity.pdbx_description
1 polymer ?
#
loop_
_entity_poly.entity_id
_entity_poly.type
_entity_poly.pdbx_seq_one_letter_code
_entity_poly.pdbx_strand_id
1 'polypeptide(L)'
;MESVEREQTPAIYRTRVTHLRRAPVHHYFEHNSYSWYVDVDDLPRLPGWLAPFARFEATDHFDGAADDTLRDRVDAFLARRGIDLGGGRVTALLQARVLGYVYNPVSLYWCHDAKGVLRHVIAEVHNPAGERHAYLLPPCGPTPTMVHKQLYTSSFTGVDGYYLVRAPRPEDRLDMTVSLHRSDQPAVVTTLRGSRRPATAGQLLRLQFTAPLAPWTTAMSMRIQAAILRMRRVPVAPRRAAERLPVDTRQVAQA
;
A
#
# COMPACT_ATOMS: atom_id res chain seq x y z
N MET A 1 2.05 -13.00 23.75
CA MET A 1 2.07 -12.75 22.29
C MET A 1 1.97 -11.26 21.98
N GLU A 2 1.13 -10.50 22.70
CA GLU A 2 1.11 -9.02 22.68
C GLU A 2 2.48 -8.34 22.90
N SER A 3 3.33 -8.89 23.77
CA SER A 3 4.65 -8.34 24.09
C SER A 3 5.65 -8.44 22.93
N VAL A 4 5.64 -9.55 22.18
CA VAL A 4 6.47 -9.73 20.97
C VAL A 4 5.96 -8.83 19.84
N GLU A 5 4.65 -8.56 19.81
CA GLU A 5 4.02 -7.71 18.80
C GLU A 5 4.27 -6.21 19.02
N ARG A 6 4.34 -5.72 20.27
CA ARG A 6 4.78 -4.34 20.55
C ARG A 6 6.27 -4.10 20.26
N GLU A 7 7.10 -5.14 20.36
CA GLU A 7 8.53 -5.08 19.96
C GLU A 7 8.75 -4.95 18.44
N GLN A 8 7.68 -5.12 17.64
CA GLN A 8 7.78 -5.16 16.18
C GLN A 8 7.65 -3.77 15.50
N THR A 9 7.09 -2.78 16.20
CA THR A 9 6.79 -1.43 15.70
C THR A 9 7.31 -0.36 16.65
N PRO A 10 7.82 0.79 16.17
CA PRO A 10 7.97 1.15 14.76
C PRO A 10 9.20 0.47 14.12
N ALA A 11 9.07 0.11 12.85
CA ALA A 11 10.15 -0.42 12.04
C ALA A 11 10.19 0.21 10.64
N ILE A 12 11.35 0.21 10.01
CA ILE A 12 11.53 0.66 8.64
C ILE A 12 11.93 -0.54 7.79
N TYR A 13 11.20 -0.78 6.72
CA TYR A 13 11.60 -1.74 5.70
C TYR A 13 12.30 -1.00 4.58
N ARG A 14 13.54 -1.38 4.27
CA ARG A 14 14.17 -0.94 3.03
C ARG A 14 13.62 -1.82 1.91
N THR A 15 12.82 -1.25 1.03
CA THR A 15 12.02 -1.99 0.06
C THR A 15 12.58 -1.87 -1.35
N ARG A 16 12.55 -2.97 -2.09
CA ARG A 16 12.79 -3.05 -3.52
C ARG A 16 11.43 -3.33 -4.18
N VAL A 17 11.02 -2.40 -5.03
CA VAL A 17 9.77 -2.50 -5.79
C VAL A 17 10.12 -2.89 -7.21
N THR A 18 9.60 -4.02 -7.65
CA THR A 18 9.76 -4.51 -9.02
C THR A 18 8.42 -4.52 -9.71
N HIS A 19 8.37 -3.97 -10.91
CA HIS A 19 7.23 -4.00 -11.81
C HIS A 19 7.63 -4.75 -13.07
N LEU A 20 7.02 -5.91 -13.28
CA LEU A 20 7.15 -6.70 -14.49
C LEU A 20 5.85 -6.63 -15.28
N ARG A 21 5.87 -5.92 -16.40
CA ARG A 21 4.77 -5.92 -17.36
C ARG A 21 5.07 -6.91 -18.46
N ARG A 22 4.19 -7.88 -18.69
CA ARG A 22 4.34 -8.91 -19.73
C ARG A 22 3.57 -8.57 -21.01
N ALA A 23 2.46 -7.85 -20.90
CA ALA A 23 1.61 -7.49 -22.04
C ALA A 23 1.05 -6.05 -21.92
N PRO A 24 0.82 -5.34 -23.05
CA PRO A 24 1.18 -5.68 -24.44
C PRO A 24 2.67 -5.51 -24.78
N VAL A 25 3.46 -4.85 -23.93
CA VAL A 25 4.91 -4.68 -24.11
C VAL A 25 5.61 -5.22 -22.88
N HIS A 26 6.65 -6.04 -23.10
CA HIS A 26 7.52 -6.50 -22.03
C HIS A 26 8.31 -5.31 -21.47
N HIS A 27 8.06 -4.96 -20.22
CA HIS A 27 8.73 -3.84 -19.56
C HIS A 27 9.04 -4.21 -18.11
N TYR A 28 10.32 -4.20 -17.79
CA TYR A 28 10.84 -4.41 -16.46
C TYR A 28 11.28 -3.08 -15.87
N PHE A 29 10.78 -2.76 -14.69
CA PHE A 29 11.21 -1.59 -13.95
C PHE A 29 11.40 -1.95 -12.49
N GLU A 30 12.48 -1.42 -11.90
CA GLU A 30 12.79 -1.62 -10.50
C GLU A 30 13.28 -0.32 -9.89
N HIS A 31 12.86 -0.09 -8.64
CA HIS A 31 13.40 0.99 -7.83
C HIS A 31 13.48 0.58 -6.37
N ASN A 32 14.40 1.23 -5.66
CA ASN A 32 14.51 1.11 -4.21
C ASN A 32 13.72 2.23 -3.54
N SER A 33 13.04 1.89 -2.46
CA SER A 33 12.32 2.80 -1.59
C SER A 33 12.47 2.34 -0.13
N TYR A 34 11.73 2.95 0.77
CA TYR A 34 11.53 2.45 2.12
C TYR A 34 10.07 2.61 2.52
N SER A 35 9.64 1.82 3.49
CA SER A 35 8.28 1.87 4.03
C SER A 35 8.33 1.74 5.53
N TRP A 36 7.42 2.45 6.19
CA TRP A 36 7.26 2.45 7.64
C TRP A 36 6.25 1.41 8.03
N TYR A 37 6.63 0.54 8.96
CA TYR A 37 5.74 -0.39 9.63
C TYR A 37 5.45 0.13 11.02
N VAL A 38 4.21 0.53 11.25
CA VAL A 38 3.76 1.26 12.43
C VAL A 38 2.50 0.65 12.99
N ASP A 39 2.27 0.90 14.28
CA ASP A 39 0.96 0.75 14.86
C ASP A 39 0.12 1.97 14.46
N VAL A 40 -1.12 1.75 14.01
CA VAL A 40 -2.01 2.85 13.65
C VAL A 40 -2.45 3.64 14.90
N ASP A 41 -2.50 2.97 16.05
CA ASP A 41 -2.87 3.57 17.34
C ASP A 41 -1.67 4.28 18.02
N ASP A 42 -0.43 3.91 17.66
CA ASP A 42 0.82 4.49 18.19
C ASP A 42 1.77 4.89 17.06
N LEU A 43 1.41 5.97 16.36
CA LEU A 43 2.22 6.53 15.29
C LEU A 43 3.49 7.21 15.84
N PRO A 44 4.68 6.92 15.27
CA PRO A 44 5.92 7.44 15.82
C PRO A 44 6.01 8.97 15.67
N ARG A 45 6.34 9.64 16.78
CA ARG A 45 6.57 11.09 16.84
C ARG A 45 8.06 11.38 16.86
N LEU A 46 8.56 12.02 15.80
CA LEU A 46 9.96 12.41 15.71
C LEU A 46 10.26 13.70 16.48
N PRO A 47 11.49 13.88 17.00
CA PRO A 47 11.89 15.15 17.60
C PRO A 47 11.80 16.29 16.58
N GLY A 48 11.51 17.52 17.04
CA GLY A 48 11.03 18.61 16.18
C GLY A 48 11.86 18.94 14.93
N TRP A 49 13.18 18.77 14.97
CA TRP A 49 14.06 18.98 13.81
C TRP A 49 14.02 17.81 12.80
N LEU A 50 13.65 16.61 13.25
CA LEU A 50 13.39 15.44 12.40
C LEU A 50 11.93 15.32 11.95
N ALA A 51 11.01 16.03 12.60
CA ALA A 51 9.58 15.98 12.29
C ALA A 51 9.26 16.23 10.81
N PRO A 52 9.90 17.16 10.08
CA PRO A 52 9.65 17.33 8.65
C PRO A 52 10.00 16.11 7.78
N PHE A 53 10.78 15.16 8.29
CA PHE A 53 11.32 14.04 7.53
C PHE A 53 10.56 12.73 7.70
N ALA A 54 9.62 12.65 8.65
CA ALA A 54 8.60 11.63 8.66
C ALA A 54 7.36 12.15 9.41
N ARG A 55 6.32 12.50 8.65
CA ARG A 55 4.99 12.80 9.19
C ARG A 55 3.98 11.78 8.70
N PHE A 56 3.11 11.35 9.59
CA PHE A 56 2.00 10.46 9.29
C PHE A 56 0.73 11.28 9.44
N GLU A 57 0.03 11.51 8.32
CA GLU A 57 -1.22 12.27 8.32
C GLU A 57 -2.35 11.34 7.88
N ALA A 58 -3.44 11.32 8.66
CA ALA A 58 -4.62 10.55 8.31
C ALA A 58 -5.20 11.01 6.96
N THR A 59 -5.07 12.30 6.61
CA THR A 59 -5.53 12.88 5.35
C THR A 59 -4.94 12.22 4.10
N ASP A 60 -3.73 11.64 4.22
CA ASP A 60 -3.07 10.89 3.16
C ASP A 60 -3.74 9.55 2.87
N HIS A 61 -4.65 9.09 3.73
CA HIS A 61 -5.18 7.73 3.74
C HIS A 61 -6.68 7.72 3.97
N PHE A 62 -7.40 6.95 3.16
CA PHE A 62 -8.85 6.85 3.17
C PHE A 62 -9.58 8.21 3.07
N ASP A 63 -10.89 8.16 2.85
CA ASP A 63 -11.73 9.35 2.94
C ASP A 63 -12.33 9.43 4.34
N GLY A 64 -12.28 10.61 4.94
CA GLY A 64 -12.74 10.90 6.30
C GLY A 64 -12.74 12.41 6.59
N ALA A 65 -13.22 12.80 7.77
CA ALA A 65 -13.20 14.18 8.23
C ALA A 65 -11.77 14.66 8.53
N ALA A 66 -11.60 15.99 8.64
CA ALA A 66 -10.27 16.60 8.80
C ALA A 66 -9.58 16.19 10.11
N ASP A 67 -10.36 15.99 11.18
CA ASP A 67 -9.85 15.68 12.53
C ASP A 67 -9.80 14.17 12.83
N ASP A 68 -10.20 13.33 11.88
CA ASP A 68 -10.17 11.87 12.05
C ASP A 68 -8.73 11.37 12.20
N THR A 69 -8.50 10.49 13.17
CA THR A 69 -7.26 9.73 13.24
C THR A 69 -7.17 8.71 12.10
N LEU A 70 -5.97 8.20 11.84
CA LEU A 70 -5.82 7.11 10.87
C LEU A 70 -6.63 5.86 11.30
N ARG A 71 -6.76 5.65 12.61
CA ARG A 71 -7.56 4.57 13.19
C ARG A 71 -9.04 4.73 12.85
N ASP A 72 -9.61 5.92 13.10
CA ASP A 72 -11.02 6.21 12.84
C ASP A 72 -11.39 5.95 11.39
N ARG A 73 -10.50 6.32 10.46
CA ARG A 73 -10.71 6.11 9.03
C ARG A 73 -10.67 4.63 8.61
N VAL A 74 -9.77 3.85 9.21
CA VAL A 74 -9.71 2.40 8.98
C VAL A 74 -10.97 1.73 9.53
N ASP A 75 -11.36 2.05 10.76
CA ASP A 75 -12.57 1.49 11.37
C ASP A 75 -13.83 1.90 10.59
N ALA A 76 -13.94 3.15 10.12
CA ALA A 76 -15.03 3.58 9.26
C ALA A 76 -15.05 2.86 7.90
N PHE A 77 -13.89 2.49 7.36
CA PHE A 77 -13.81 1.68 6.13
C PHE A 77 -14.31 0.24 6.36
N LEU A 78 -13.97 -0.37 7.50
CA LEU A 78 -14.38 -1.72 7.90
C LEU A 78 -15.86 -1.77 8.30
N ALA A 79 -16.34 -0.79 9.07
CA ALA A 79 -17.71 -0.68 9.52
C ALA A 79 -18.70 -0.55 8.36
N ARG A 80 -18.33 0.19 7.30
CA ARG A 80 -19.10 0.28 6.04
C ARG A 80 -19.28 -1.08 5.33
N ARG A 81 -18.49 -2.09 5.72
CA ARG A 81 -18.55 -3.47 5.21
C ARG A 81 -19.05 -4.47 6.25
N GLY A 82 -19.59 -3.98 7.37
CA GLY A 82 -20.13 -4.81 8.45
C GLY A 82 -19.06 -5.53 9.28
N ILE A 83 -17.82 -5.04 9.28
CA ILE A 83 -16.71 -5.65 10.02
C ILE A 83 -16.38 -4.77 11.23
N ASP A 84 -16.39 -5.40 12.41
CA ASP A 84 -15.91 -4.82 13.65
C ASP A 84 -14.72 -5.64 14.17
N LEU A 85 -13.64 -4.93 14.53
CA LEU A 85 -12.43 -5.53 15.08
C LEU A 85 -12.52 -5.73 16.60
N GLY A 86 -13.53 -5.17 17.26
CA GLY A 86 -13.71 -5.25 18.72
C GLY A 86 -12.58 -4.57 19.49
N GLY A 87 -12.00 -3.49 18.95
CA GLY A 87 -10.83 -2.82 19.52
C GLY A 87 -9.50 -3.55 19.26
N GLY A 88 -9.49 -4.53 18.37
CA GLY A 88 -8.26 -5.20 17.94
C GLY A 88 -7.26 -4.27 17.26
N ARG A 89 -5.99 -4.67 17.31
CA ARG A 89 -4.86 -3.86 16.83
C ARG A 89 -4.85 -3.73 15.31
N VAL A 90 -4.43 -2.57 14.81
CA VAL A 90 -4.17 -2.37 13.38
C VAL A 90 -2.73 -1.97 13.16
N THR A 91 -1.96 -2.78 12.44
CA THR A 91 -0.62 -2.39 11.98
C THR A 91 -0.66 -1.96 10.52
N ALA A 92 0.15 -0.99 10.16
CA ALA A 92 0.19 -0.45 8.81
C ALA A 92 1.61 -0.44 8.25
N LEU A 93 1.73 -0.79 6.97
CA LEU A 93 2.90 -0.52 6.15
C LEU A 93 2.56 0.62 5.18
N LEU A 94 3.17 1.77 5.38
CA LEU A 94 2.86 3.00 4.63
C LEU A 94 4.12 3.85 4.42
N GLN A 95 4.01 4.90 3.60
CA GLN A 95 5.08 5.91 3.48
C GLN A 95 4.76 7.12 4.35
N ALA A 96 5.80 7.68 4.96
CA ALA A 96 5.70 8.94 5.69
C ALA A 96 5.97 10.13 4.76
N ARG A 97 5.38 11.28 5.05
CA ARG A 97 5.72 12.53 4.37
C ARG A 97 7.15 12.94 4.69
N VAL A 98 7.87 13.33 3.64
CA VAL A 98 9.20 13.95 3.72
C VAL A 98 9.09 15.34 3.12
N LEU A 99 9.37 16.37 3.93
CA LEU A 99 9.27 17.79 3.57
C LEU A 99 7.89 18.15 2.99
N GLY A 100 6.83 17.60 3.59
CA GLY A 100 5.44 17.86 3.20
C GLY A 100 4.92 17.04 2.02
N TYR A 101 5.77 16.25 1.34
CA TYR A 101 5.40 15.41 0.21
C TYR A 101 5.43 13.93 0.56
N VAL A 102 4.41 13.18 0.14
CA VAL A 102 4.38 11.72 0.18
C VAL A 102 3.96 11.18 -1.19
N TYR A 103 4.62 10.10 -1.59
CA TYR A 103 4.19 9.32 -2.75
C TYR A 103 3.88 7.89 -2.29
N ASN A 104 2.61 7.57 -2.14
CA ASN A 104 2.19 6.33 -1.51
C ASN A 104 1.53 5.36 -2.50
N PRO A 105 2.30 4.63 -3.34
CA PRO A 105 1.71 3.79 -4.37
C PRO A 105 0.86 2.67 -3.81
N VAL A 106 1.21 2.16 -2.62
CA VAL A 106 0.44 1.15 -1.89
C VAL A 106 0.67 1.26 -0.39
N SER A 107 -0.41 1.20 0.37
CA SER A 107 -0.42 1.04 1.82
C SER A 107 -1.15 -0.22 2.22
N LEU A 108 -0.58 -0.96 3.15
CA LEU A 108 -1.14 -2.19 3.68
C LEU A 108 -1.52 -2.00 5.14
N TYR A 109 -2.69 -2.50 5.53
CA TYR A 109 -3.15 -2.50 6.91
C TYR A 109 -3.52 -3.91 7.32
N TRP A 110 -2.88 -4.46 8.34
CA TRP A 110 -3.24 -5.74 8.94
C TRP A 110 -4.14 -5.48 10.13
N CYS A 111 -5.38 -5.95 10.02
CA CYS A 111 -6.44 -5.72 11.00
C CYS A 111 -6.63 -6.96 11.85
N HIS A 112 -6.29 -6.85 13.13
CA HIS A 112 -6.41 -7.93 14.11
C HIS A 112 -7.71 -7.76 14.92
N ASP A 113 -8.24 -8.86 15.44
CA ASP A 113 -9.30 -8.81 16.46
C ASP A 113 -8.73 -8.53 17.86
N ALA A 114 -9.61 -8.38 18.85
CA ALA A 114 -9.25 -8.23 20.26
C ALA A 114 -8.40 -9.38 20.83
N LYS A 115 -8.35 -10.54 20.16
CA LYS A 115 -7.52 -11.69 20.55
C LYS A 115 -6.17 -11.70 19.83
N GLY A 116 -5.88 -10.70 19.00
CA GLY A 116 -4.65 -10.59 18.20
C GLY A 116 -4.64 -11.43 16.92
N VAL A 117 -5.75 -12.08 16.57
CA VAL A 117 -5.84 -12.89 15.35
C VAL A 117 -6.05 -11.98 14.16
N LEU A 118 -5.24 -12.16 13.10
CA LEU A 118 -5.42 -11.43 11.85
C LEU A 118 -6.79 -11.79 11.25
N ARG A 119 -7.69 -10.82 11.15
CA ARG A 119 -9.00 -11.00 10.54
C ARG A 119 -9.00 -10.57 9.09
N HIS A 120 -8.40 -9.43 8.78
CA HIS A 120 -8.46 -8.84 7.44
C HIS A 120 -7.17 -8.11 7.10
N VAL A 121 -6.88 -7.96 5.81
CA VAL A 121 -5.83 -7.08 5.30
C VAL A 121 -6.46 -6.05 4.38
N ILE A 122 -6.15 -4.76 4.56
CA ILE A 122 -6.59 -3.72 3.63
C ILE A 122 -5.40 -3.32 2.77
N ALA A 123 -5.58 -3.31 1.45
CA ALA A 123 -4.61 -2.79 0.51
C ALA A 123 -5.16 -1.50 -0.10
N GLU A 124 -4.69 -0.35 0.38
CA GLU A 124 -4.98 0.95 -0.21
C GLU A 124 -3.97 1.24 -1.32
N VAL A 125 -4.47 1.50 -2.52
CA VAL A 125 -3.67 1.80 -3.70
C VAL A 125 -3.99 3.22 -4.15
N HIS A 126 -2.94 3.99 -4.43
CA HIS A 126 -3.07 5.34 -4.97
C HIS A 126 -2.58 5.37 -6.41
N ASN A 127 -3.26 6.12 -7.26
CA ASN A 127 -2.79 6.38 -8.61
C ASN A 127 -2.06 7.73 -8.69
N PRO A 128 -1.19 7.92 -9.70
CA PRO A 128 -0.49 9.19 -9.90
C PRO A 128 -1.41 10.39 -10.19
N ALA A 129 -2.70 10.15 -10.48
CA ALA A 129 -3.70 11.19 -10.71
C ALA A 129 -4.38 11.64 -9.40
N GLY A 130 -4.03 11.06 -8.25
CA GLY A 130 -4.57 11.42 -6.93
C GLY A 130 -5.84 10.66 -6.54
N GLU A 131 -6.30 9.69 -7.34
CA GLU A 131 -7.38 8.79 -6.92
C GLU A 131 -6.81 7.68 -6.03
N ARG A 132 -7.59 7.31 -5.01
CA ARG A 132 -7.27 6.22 -4.07
C ARG A 132 -8.38 5.19 -4.06
N HIS A 133 -8.02 3.95 -3.78
CA HIS A 133 -8.97 2.87 -3.57
C HIS A 133 -8.42 1.86 -2.60
N ALA A 134 -9.24 1.47 -1.61
CA ALA A 134 -8.89 0.46 -0.63
C ALA A 134 -9.61 -0.85 -0.90
N TYR A 135 -8.82 -1.90 -1.14
CA TYR A 135 -9.28 -3.28 -1.29
C TYR A 135 -9.28 -3.97 0.07
N LEU A 136 -10.38 -4.63 0.41
CA LEU A 136 -10.45 -5.51 1.57
C LEU A 136 -10.06 -6.92 1.16
N LEU A 137 -9.13 -7.53 1.89
CA LEU A 137 -8.63 -8.87 1.68
C LEU A 137 -8.95 -9.73 2.91
N PRO A 138 -9.27 -11.02 2.72
CA PRO A 138 -9.31 -11.98 3.81
C PRO A 138 -7.90 -12.12 4.42
N PRO A 139 -7.78 -12.72 5.61
CA PRO A 139 -6.49 -12.89 6.24
C PRO A 139 -5.63 -13.80 5.35
N CYS A 140 -4.37 -13.42 5.16
CA CYS A 140 -3.49 -14.12 4.21
C CYS A 140 -3.32 -15.59 4.62
N GLY A 141 -3.84 -16.49 3.78
CA GLY A 141 -3.57 -17.92 3.81
C GLY A 141 -2.40 -18.31 2.90
N PRO A 142 -2.15 -19.62 2.72
CA PRO A 142 -1.13 -20.12 1.77
C PRO A 142 -1.45 -19.78 0.32
N THR A 143 -2.72 -19.49 0.00
CA THR A 143 -3.21 -19.15 -1.33
C THR A 143 -3.32 -17.62 -1.54
N PRO A 144 -2.97 -17.09 -2.73
CA PRO A 144 -3.20 -15.69 -3.05
C PRO A 144 -4.70 -15.35 -3.04
N THR A 145 -5.05 -14.17 -2.51
CA THR A 145 -6.43 -13.68 -2.56
C THR A 145 -6.72 -13.09 -3.92
N MET A 146 -7.81 -13.52 -4.55
CA MET A 146 -8.33 -12.91 -5.78
C MET A 146 -9.25 -11.73 -5.47
N VAL A 147 -8.98 -10.58 -6.08
CA VAL A 147 -9.82 -9.37 -5.97
C VAL A 147 -10.03 -8.77 -7.34
N HIS A 148 -11.27 -8.39 -7.66
CA HIS A 148 -11.55 -7.69 -8.91
C HIS A 148 -10.93 -6.29 -8.91
N LYS A 149 -10.25 -5.94 -10.00
CA LYS A 149 -9.62 -4.63 -10.14
C LYS A 149 -10.69 -3.54 -10.26
N GLN A 150 -10.68 -2.59 -9.32
CA GLN A 150 -11.64 -1.47 -9.29
C GLN A 150 -10.99 -0.10 -9.48
N LEU A 151 -9.65 -0.01 -9.42
CA LEU A 151 -8.90 1.24 -9.60
C LEU A 151 -8.03 1.23 -10.86
N TYR A 152 -8.03 2.35 -11.59
CA TYR A 152 -7.04 2.65 -12.61
C TYR A 152 -5.70 3.00 -11.97
N THR A 153 -4.88 1.98 -11.71
CA THR A 153 -3.54 2.14 -11.11
C THR A 153 -2.48 2.63 -12.11
N SER A 154 -2.78 2.61 -13.41
CA SER A 154 -1.91 3.12 -14.48
C SER A 154 -2.73 3.50 -15.72
N SER A 155 -2.36 4.58 -16.41
CA SER A 155 -2.98 5.01 -17.68
C SER A 155 -2.91 3.93 -18.79
N PHE A 156 -2.03 2.95 -18.65
CA PHE A 156 -1.82 1.89 -19.63
C PHE A 156 -2.53 0.58 -19.28
N THR A 157 -3.10 0.49 -18.08
CA THR A 157 -3.72 -0.73 -17.57
C THR A 157 -5.18 -0.41 -17.25
N GLY A 158 -6.07 -0.69 -18.20
CA GLY A 158 -7.53 -0.59 -18.00
C GLY A 158 -8.05 -1.41 -16.81
N VAL A 159 -9.33 -1.27 -16.47
CA VAL A 159 -9.95 -1.93 -15.31
C VAL A 159 -10.19 -3.43 -15.49
N ASP A 160 -10.07 -3.96 -16.71
CA ASP A 160 -10.29 -5.39 -16.97
C ASP A 160 -9.24 -6.28 -16.29
N GLY A 161 -9.70 -7.30 -15.58
CA GLY A 161 -8.91 -8.34 -14.93
C GLY A 161 -9.18 -8.49 -13.43
N TYR A 162 -8.41 -9.36 -12.79
CA TYR A 162 -8.40 -9.55 -11.34
C TYR A 162 -6.97 -9.51 -10.80
N TYR A 163 -6.81 -9.00 -9.59
CA TYR A 163 -5.58 -9.03 -8.84
C TYR A 163 -5.51 -10.30 -8.01
N LEU A 164 -4.40 -11.03 -8.09
CA LEU A 164 -4.00 -11.97 -7.06
C LEU A 164 -3.04 -11.24 -6.12
N VAL A 165 -3.47 -11.04 -4.87
CA VAL A 165 -2.72 -10.33 -3.84
C VAL A 165 -2.23 -11.34 -2.81
N ARG A 166 -0.94 -11.28 -2.52
CA ARG A 166 -0.30 -11.98 -1.40
C ARG A 166 0.42 -10.92 -0.57
N ALA A 167 -0.08 -10.67 0.63
CA ALA A 167 0.42 -9.65 1.55
C ALA A 167 0.56 -10.23 2.96
N PRO A 168 1.48 -11.20 3.16
CA PRO A 168 1.71 -11.78 4.48
C PRO A 168 2.14 -10.69 5.45
N ARG A 169 1.84 -10.90 6.73
CA ARG A 169 2.33 -10.01 7.79
C ARG A 169 3.86 -9.94 7.73
N PRO A 170 4.46 -8.75 7.68
CA PRO A 170 5.91 -8.62 7.59
C PRO A 170 6.54 -8.86 8.96
N GLU A 171 7.54 -9.72 9.00
CA GLU A 171 8.36 -10.01 10.19
C GLU A 171 9.80 -9.52 9.93
N ASP A 172 10.79 -10.40 9.83
CA ASP A 172 12.14 -9.96 9.45
C ASP A 172 12.23 -9.50 7.99
N ARG A 173 11.31 -10.02 7.16
CA ARG A 173 11.23 -9.73 5.74
C ARG A 173 9.81 -9.35 5.35
N LEU A 174 9.72 -8.36 4.47
CA LEU A 174 8.52 -8.03 3.72
C LEU A 174 8.58 -8.73 2.37
N ASP A 175 7.53 -9.45 2.00
CA ASP A 175 7.36 -10.03 0.66
C ASP A 175 5.90 -9.95 0.24
N MET A 176 5.53 -8.83 -0.38
CA MET A 176 4.22 -8.63 -0.95
C MET A 176 4.29 -8.82 -2.47
N THR A 177 3.33 -9.55 -3.03
CA THR A 177 3.18 -9.75 -4.47
C THR A 177 1.76 -9.44 -4.89
N VAL A 178 1.62 -8.64 -5.94
CA VAL A 178 0.34 -8.35 -6.60
C VAL A 178 0.51 -8.69 -8.08
N SER A 179 -0.25 -9.66 -8.58
CA SER A 179 -0.31 -9.95 -10.02
C SER A 179 -1.68 -9.60 -10.57
N LEU A 180 -1.71 -8.76 -11.61
CA LEU A 180 -2.89 -8.53 -12.42
C LEU A 180 -2.96 -9.59 -13.50
N HIS A 181 -4.04 -10.37 -13.50
CA HIS A 181 -4.32 -11.37 -14.52
C HIS A 181 -5.37 -10.85 -15.51
N ARG A 182 -5.15 -11.15 -16.80
CA ARG A 182 -6.11 -10.92 -17.89
C ARG A 182 -6.14 -12.17 -18.75
N SER A 183 -7.34 -12.68 -19.03
CA SER A 183 -7.53 -13.93 -19.78
C SER A 183 -6.63 -15.05 -19.21
N ASP A 184 -6.63 -15.19 -17.88
CA ASP A 184 -5.85 -16.14 -17.09
C ASP A 184 -4.31 -16.02 -17.18
N GLN A 185 -3.78 -15.02 -17.86
CA GLN A 185 -2.33 -14.76 -17.92
C GLN A 185 -1.91 -13.54 -17.08
N PRO A 186 -0.75 -13.61 -16.39
CA PRO A 186 -0.24 -12.47 -15.62
C PRO A 186 0.21 -11.35 -16.56
N ALA A 187 -0.60 -10.29 -16.64
CA ALA A 187 -0.32 -9.12 -17.47
C ALA A 187 0.70 -8.18 -16.81
N VAL A 188 0.59 -8.01 -15.48
CA VAL A 188 1.47 -7.17 -14.67
C VAL A 188 1.73 -7.87 -13.35
N VAL A 189 2.99 -7.95 -12.92
CA VAL A 189 3.39 -8.44 -11.60
C VAL A 189 4.14 -7.33 -10.89
N THR A 190 3.69 -6.95 -9.70
CA THR A 190 4.35 -6.01 -8.83
C THR A 190 4.78 -6.74 -7.56
N THR A 191 6.06 -6.68 -7.22
CA THR A 191 6.56 -7.23 -5.96
C THR A 191 7.17 -6.13 -5.12
N LEU A 192 6.86 -6.13 -3.83
CA LEU A 192 7.43 -5.25 -2.81
C LEU A 192 8.15 -6.12 -1.79
N ARG A 193 9.49 -6.11 -1.85
CA ARG A 193 10.34 -6.93 -0.97
C ARG A 193 11.23 -6.07 -0.11
N GLY A 194 11.40 -6.39 1.16
CA GLY A 194 12.25 -5.60 2.03
C GLY A 194 12.78 -6.34 3.24
N SER A 195 13.79 -5.76 3.87
CA SER A 195 14.34 -6.24 5.16
C SER A 195 14.01 -5.25 6.26
N ARG A 196 13.61 -5.77 7.42
CA ARG A 196 13.26 -4.97 8.59
C ARG A 196 14.51 -4.28 9.15
N ARG A 197 14.35 -3.02 9.54
CA ARG A 197 15.35 -2.20 10.24
C ARG A 197 14.68 -1.49 11.41
N PRO A 198 15.37 -1.29 12.54
CA PRO A 198 14.82 -0.54 13.66
C PRO A 198 14.63 0.93 13.26
N ALA A 199 13.50 1.51 13.65
CA ALA A 199 13.16 2.90 13.35
C ALA A 199 13.83 3.88 14.33
N THR A 200 15.16 3.94 14.34
CA THR A 200 15.91 4.87 15.20
C THR A 200 16.24 6.18 14.49
N ALA A 201 16.38 7.28 15.23
CA ALA A 201 16.78 8.58 14.69
C ALA A 201 18.06 8.52 13.83
N GLY A 202 19.03 7.68 14.22
CA GLY A 202 20.24 7.44 13.43
C GLY A 202 19.99 6.75 12.09
N GLN A 203 19.03 5.82 12.03
CA GLN A 203 18.61 5.20 10.76
C GLN A 203 17.84 6.19 9.89
N LEU A 204 16.97 7.04 10.46
CA LEU A 204 16.31 8.12 9.73
C LEU A 204 17.33 9.09 9.11
N LEU A 205 18.31 9.56 9.89
CA LEU A 205 19.38 10.40 9.39
C LEU A 205 20.12 9.72 8.22
N ARG A 206 20.52 8.45 8.40
CA ARG A 206 21.18 7.68 7.35
C ARG A 206 20.32 7.54 6.10
N LEU A 207 19.02 7.31 6.25
CA LEU A 207 18.07 7.25 5.13
C LEU A 207 17.93 8.62 4.45
N GLN A 208 17.95 9.71 5.20
CA GLN A 208 17.95 11.05 4.63
C GLN A 208 19.27 11.40 3.93
N PHE A 209 20.41 10.87 4.36
CA PHE A 209 21.67 11.06 3.63
C PHE A 209 21.81 10.14 2.41
N THR A 210 21.30 8.91 2.50
CA THR A 210 21.43 7.92 1.42
C THR A 210 20.30 8.00 0.39
N ALA A 211 19.14 8.55 0.76
CA ALA A 211 17.97 8.69 -0.10
C ALA A 211 17.08 9.90 0.30
N PRO A 212 17.64 11.14 0.35
CA PRO A 212 16.96 12.35 0.86
C PRO A 212 15.64 12.67 0.15
N LEU A 213 15.55 12.26 -1.11
CA LEU A 213 14.45 12.56 -1.99
C LEU A 213 13.72 11.28 -2.41
N ALA A 214 13.79 10.18 -1.64
CA ALA A 214 13.21 8.89 -2.07
C ALA A 214 11.74 8.96 -2.55
N PRO A 215 10.82 9.71 -1.90
CA PRO A 215 9.46 9.88 -2.42
C PRO A 215 9.44 10.64 -3.75
N TRP A 216 10.28 11.68 -3.88
CA TRP A 216 10.42 12.49 -5.09
C TRP A 216 11.09 11.73 -6.24
N THR A 217 12.13 10.94 -5.96
CA THR A 217 12.80 10.11 -6.97
C THR A 217 11.91 8.96 -7.40
N THR A 218 11.11 8.40 -6.50
CA THR A 218 10.09 7.39 -6.84
C THR A 218 9.01 8.01 -7.73
N ALA A 219 8.44 9.15 -7.33
CA ALA A 219 7.45 9.86 -8.14
C ALA A 219 8.01 10.27 -9.52
N MET A 220 9.23 10.81 -9.55
CA MET A 220 9.93 11.18 -10.79
C MET A 220 10.19 9.95 -11.67
N SER A 221 10.67 8.85 -11.08
CA SER A 221 10.89 7.60 -11.81
C SER A 221 9.58 7.07 -12.39
N MET A 222 8.49 7.10 -11.64
CA MET A 222 7.18 6.69 -12.16
C MET A 222 6.68 7.61 -13.27
N ARG A 223 6.91 8.93 -13.18
CA ARG A 223 6.59 9.88 -14.27
C ARG A 223 7.44 9.63 -15.51
N ILE A 224 8.73 9.35 -15.35
CA ILE A 224 9.65 8.98 -16.44
C ILE A 224 9.20 7.67 -17.08
N GLN A 225 8.85 6.64 -16.30
CA GLN A 225 8.35 5.38 -16.84
C GLN A 225 7.03 5.57 -17.59
N ALA A 226 6.12 6.39 -17.08
CA ALA A 226 4.90 6.74 -17.79
C ALA A 226 5.19 7.46 -19.12
N ALA A 227 6.19 8.36 -19.15
CA ALA A 227 6.62 9.04 -20.36
C ALA A 227 7.28 8.07 -21.36
N ILE A 228 8.13 7.15 -20.91
CA ILE A 228 8.75 6.11 -21.76
C ILE A 228 7.69 5.22 -22.38
N LEU A 229 6.68 4.79 -21.60
CA LEU A 229 5.57 3.98 -22.12
C LEU A 229 4.73 4.75 -23.15
N ARG A 230 4.55 6.06 -22.94
CA ARG A 230 3.89 6.95 -23.90
C ARG A 230 4.70 7.11 -25.19
N MET A 231 6.02 7.27 -25.10
CA MET A 231 6.93 7.29 -26.26
C MET A 231 6.94 5.96 -26.99
N ARG A 232 6.85 4.84 -26.27
CA ARG A 232 6.72 3.47 -26.83
C ARG A 232 5.32 3.17 -27.39
N ARG A 233 4.45 4.19 -27.52
CA ARG A 233 3.09 4.10 -28.08
C ARG A 233 2.24 2.99 -27.45
N VAL A 234 2.47 2.70 -26.17
CA VAL A 234 1.58 1.78 -25.45
C VAL A 234 0.19 2.41 -25.44
N PRO A 235 -0.85 1.71 -25.94
CA PRO A 235 -2.18 2.27 -26.00
C PRO A 235 -2.63 2.65 -24.60
N VAL A 236 -3.02 3.93 -24.45
CA VAL A 236 -3.64 4.43 -23.23
C VAL A 236 -4.99 3.73 -23.12
N ALA A 237 -5.22 3.04 -22.02
CA ALA A 237 -6.50 2.39 -21.81
C ALA A 237 -7.59 3.49 -21.75
N PRO A 238 -8.70 3.36 -22.49
CA PRO A 238 -9.76 4.35 -22.44
C PRO A 238 -10.23 4.51 -21.00
N ARG A 239 -10.17 5.74 -20.49
CA ARG A 239 -10.81 6.12 -19.23
C ARG A 239 -12.30 6.20 -19.54
N ARG A 240 -13.04 5.09 -19.36
CA ARG A 240 -14.48 5.24 -19.19
C ARG A 240 -14.64 6.08 -17.92
N ALA A 241 -15.32 7.22 -18.04
CA ALA A 241 -15.76 7.98 -16.88
C ALA A 241 -16.31 6.96 -15.89
N ALA A 242 -15.85 7.01 -14.64
CA ALA A 242 -16.22 6.03 -13.63
C ALA A 242 -17.75 5.97 -13.55
N GLU A 243 -18.36 5.03 -14.27
CA GLU A 243 -19.54 4.34 -13.76
C GLU A 243 -19.06 3.84 -12.41
N ARG A 244 -19.58 4.47 -11.35
CA ARG A 244 -19.48 3.96 -10.00
C ARG A 244 -20.08 2.56 -10.07
N LEU A 245 -19.24 1.57 -10.33
CA LEU A 245 -19.65 0.17 -10.22
C LEU A 245 -20.19 0.05 -8.79
N PRO A 246 -21.45 -0.37 -8.62
CA PRO A 246 -22.02 -0.52 -7.30
C PRO A 246 -21.09 -1.40 -6.49
N VAL A 247 -20.77 -0.95 -5.27
CA VAL A 247 -19.97 -1.71 -4.32
C VAL A 247 -20.64 -3.07 -4.16
N ASP A 248 -20.07 -4.12 -4.76
CA ASP A 248 -20.64 -5.45 -4.68
C ASP A 248 -20.55 -5.91 -3.22
N THR A 249 -21.68 -5.80 -2.53
CA THR A 249 -21.82 -6.12 -1.11
C THR A 249 -21.87 -7.65 -0.90
N ARG A 250 -21.73 -8.46 -1.95
CA ARG A 250 -21.90 -9.92 -1.89
C ARG A 250 -20.66 -10.73 -1.52
N GLN A 251 -19.48 -10.13 -1.37
CA GLN A 251 -18.29 -10.88 -0.92
C GLN A 251 -18.20 -11.14 0.59
N VAL A 252 -19.19 -10.72 1.39
CA VAL A 252 -19.23 -11.03 2.84
C VAL A 252 -19.90 -12.38 3.15
N ALA A 253 -20.42 -13.09 2.14
CA ALA A 253 -21.09 -14.37 2.32
C ALA A 253 -20.31 -15.51 1.64
N GLN A 254 -19.16 -15.89 2.21
CA GLN A 254 -18.61 -17.27 2.22
C GLN A 254 -17.10 -17.24 2.56
N ALA A 255 -16.78 -17.28 3.85
CA ALA A 255 -15.63 -18.00 4.43
C ALA A 255 -15.69 -17.87 5.96
#